data_AF-A0A6D2HS66-F1
#
_entry.id   AF-A0A6D2HS66-F1
#
_cell.length_a   1.000
_cell.length_b   1.000
_cell.length_c   1.000
_cell.angle_alpha   90.00
_cell.angle_beta   90.00
_cell.angle_gamma   90.00
#
_symmetry.space_group_name_H-M   'P 1'
#
loop_
_entity.id
_entity.type
_entity.pdbx_description
1 polymer ?
#
loop_
_entity_poly.entity_id
_entity_poly.type
_entity_poly.pdbx_seq_one_letter_code
_entity_poly.pdbx_strand_id
1 'polypeptide(L)'
;MASVYSTLTYWLVEHPKIANFTWTEGETLGSTVFFVSAVVSIYLSATFLLRYANNALPSLGPRILKPITALHSLVLCLLSLTMAVGCTLSLFSSHAPSGLTARFLYAMCFPVDVKPSGPLFFWAQVFYLSKILEFGDTILILLSKSIHRLSFLHVYHHATVVIMCYLGSEPARRCFRLCS
;
A
#
# COMPACT_ATOMS: atom_id res chain seq x y z
N MET A 1 -29.93 4.47 -4.24
CA MET A 1 -28.87 3.72 -3.53
C MET A 1 -28.46 2.43 -4.25
N ALA A 2 -29.40 1.61 -4.74
CA ALA A 2 -29.08 0.39 -5.51
C ALA A 2 -28.20 0.63 -6.75
N SER A 3 -28.45 1.72 -7.50
CA SER A 3 -27.65 2.09 -8.68
C SER A 3 -26.19 2.44 -8.36
N VAL A 4 -25.94 3.21 -7.29
CA VAL A 4 -24.59 3.58 -6.86
C VAL A 4 -23.83 2.36 -6.33
N TYR A 5 -24.49 1.52 -5.53
CA TYR A 5 -23.91 0.27 -5.03
C TYR A 5 -23.50 -0.68 -6.18
N SER A 6 -24.38 -0.90 -7.15
CA SER A 6 -24.10 -1.74 -8.31
C SER A 6 -22.96 -1.17 -9.17
N THR A 7 -22.94 0.15 -9.38
CA THR A 7 -21.87 0.83 -10.13
C THR A 7 -20.52 0.69 -9.41
N LEU A 8 -20.47 0.95 -8.10
CA LEU A 8 -19.24 0.82 -7.32
C LEU A 8 -18.76 -0.64 -7.26
N THR A 9 -19.68 -1.60 -7.07
CA THR A 9 -19.33 -3.02 -7.04
C THR A 9 -18.78 -3.48 -8.39
N TYR A 10 -19.36 -3.02 -9.50
CA TYR A 10 -18.83 -3.29 -10.83
C TYR A 10 -17.40 -2.76 -10.98
N TRP A 11 -17.16 -1.48 -10.69
CA TRP A 11 -15.85 -0.86 -10.92
C TRP A 11 -14.77 -1.29 -9.94
N LEU A 12 -15.12 -1.63 -8.70
CA LEU A 12 -14.17 -1.91 -7.62
C LEU A 12 -14.00 -3.40 -7.31
N VAL A 13 -14.88 -4.28 -7.81
CA VAL A 13 -14.84 -5.71 -7.50
C VAL A 13 -14.96 -6.56 -8.77
N GLU A 14 -16.00 -6.34 -9.57
CA GLU A 14 -16.33 -7.24 -10.70
C GLU A 14 -15.60 -6.89 -11.99
N HIS A 15 -14.96 -5.71 -12.06
CA HIS A 15 -14.24 -5.28 -13.24
C HIS A 15 -13.20 -6.35 -13.62
N PRO A 16 -13.12 -6.78 -14.90
CA PRO A 16 -12.38 -7.98 -15.29
C PRO A 16 -10.89 -7.94 -14.93
N LYS A 17 -10.29 -6.75 -14.86
CA LYS A 17 -8.90 -6.55 -14.40
C LYS A 17 -8.71 -6.78 -12.89
N ILE A 18 -9.75 -6.58 -12.09
CA ILE A 18 -9.76 -6.72 -10.64
C ILE A 18 -10.21 -8.14 -10.27
N ALA A 19 -11.30 -8.62 -10.85
CA ALA A 19 -11.85 -9.95 -10.59
C ALA A 19 -10.88 -11.07 -10.98
N ASN A 20 -10.20 -10.93 -12.14
CA ASN A 20 -9.21 -11.91 -12.60
C ASN A 20 -7.78 -11.57 -12.20
N PHE A 21 -7.58 -10.60 -11.29
CA PHE A 21 -6.24 -10.28 -10.80
C PHE A 21 -5.62 -11.53 -10.18
N THR A 22 -4.37 -11.81 -10.53
CA THR A 22 -3.57 -12.87 -9.93
C THR A 22 -2.23 -12.29 -9.56
N TRP A 23 -1.80 -12.52 -8.33
CA TRP A 23 -0.44 -12.17 -7.92
C TRP A 23 0.55 -13.19 -8.46
N THR A 24 1.52 -12.74 -9.24
CA THR A 24 2.55 -13.58 -9.88
C THR A 24 3.90 -12.90 -9.78
N GLU A 25 4.83 -13.55 -9.09
CA GLU A 25 6.20 -13.08 -8.94
C GLU A 25 6.87 -12.81 -10.30
N GLY A 26 7.46 -11.62 -10.46
CA GLY A 26 8.13 -11.20 -11.70
C GLY A 26 7.23 -10.48 -12.71
N GLU A 27 5.92 -10.73 -12.68
CA GLU A 27 4.94 -10.16 -13.62
C GLU A 27 4.10 -9.05 -12.97
N THR A 28 3.71 -9.21 -11.70
CA THR A 28 2.98 -8.14 -11.00
C THR A 28 3.92 -7.01 -10.60
N LEU A 29 3.43 -5.77 -10.71
CA LEU A 29 4.21 -4.58 -10.41
C LEU A 29 4.79 -4.63 -8.99
N GLY A 30 6.11 -4.60 -8.87
CA GLY A 30 6.81 -4.59 -7.58
C GLY A 30 6.79 -5.91 -6.80
N SER A 31 6.55 -7.04 -7.49
CA SER A 31 6.55 -8.37 -6.87
C SER A 31 7.94 -8.99 -6.67
N THR A 32 8.99 -8.39 -7.20
CA THR A 32 10.36 -8.93 -7.08
C THR A 32 11.05 -8.42 -5.82
N VAL A 33 11.82 -9.28 -5.16
CA VAL A 33 12.68 -8.89 -4.02
C VAL A 33 13.63 -7.77 -4.42
N PHE A 34 14.14 -7.82 -5.66
CA PHE A 34 15.01 -6.77 -6.21
C PHE A 34 14.31 -5.41 -6.24
N PHE A 35 13.05 -5.36 -6.69
CA PHE A 35 12.29 -4.12 -6.71
C PHE A 35 12.09 -3.55 -5.29
N VAL A 36 11.66 -4.38 -4.35
CA VAL A 36 11.40 -3.94 -2.96
C VAL A 36 12.69 -3.47 -2.29
N SER A 37 13.78 -4.24 -2.43
CA SER A 37 15.08 -3.87 -1.89
C SER A 37 15.60 -2.58 -2.51
N ALA A 38 15.51 -2.41 -3.83
CA ALA A 38 15.89 -1.17 -4.50
C ALA A 38 15.07 0.03 -4.00
N VAL A 39 13.75 -0.11 -3.88
CA VAL A 39 12.85 0.95 -3.39
C VAL A 39 13.20 1.35 -1.96
N VAL A 40 13.41 0.38 -1.06
CA VAL A 40 13.80 0.66 0.33
C VAL A 40 15.19 1.28 0.40
N SER A 41 16.16 0.78 -0.35
CA SER A 41 17.52 1.32 -0.40
C SER A 41 17.56 2.74 -0.95
N ILE A 42 16.80 3.03 -2.01
CA ILE A 42 16.66 4.39 -2.56
C ILE A 42 16.04 5.32 -1.52
N TYR A 43 14.98 4.88 -0.86
CA TYR A 43 14.31 5.66 0.18
C TYR A 43 15.25 6.01 1.35
N LEU A 44 15.98 5.02 1.88
CA LEU A 44 16.94 5.24 2.96
C LEU A 44 18.10 6.14 2.52
N SER A 45 18.64 5.92 1.32
CA SER A 45 19.72 6.72 0.76
C SER A 45 19.28 8.17 0.53
N ALA A 46 18.11 8.39 -0.06
CA ALA A 46 17.54 9.72 -0.25
C ALA A 46 17.30 10.43 1.08
N THR A 47 16.73 9.73 2.07
CA THR A 47 16.51 10.26 3.41
C THR A 47 17.82 10.67 4.08
N PHE A 48 18.86 9.83 3.99
CA PHE A 48 20.18 10.12 4.55
C PHE A 48 20.87 11.29 3.84
N LEU A 49 20.87 11.30 2.51
CA LEU A 49 21.46 12.37 1.70
C LEU A 49 20.76 13.70 1.96
N LEU A 50 19.43 13.73 1.98
CA LEU A 50 18.66 14.95 2.28
C LEU A 50 18.88 15.44 3.71
N ARG A 51 19.01 14.51 4.68
CA ARG A 51 19.34 14.84 6.08
C ARG A 51 20.72 15.48 6.19
N TYR A 52 21.72 14.93 5.49
CA TYR A 52 23.08 15.45 5.45
C TYR A 52 23.16 16.80 4.72
N ALA A 53 22.53 16.89 3.55
CA ALA A 53 22.50 18.08 2.71
C ALA A 53 21.58 19.18 3.24
N ASN A 54 20.80 18.95 4.30
CA ASN A 54 19.86 19.95 4.83
C ASN A 54 20.54 21.28 5.22
N ASN A 55 21.81 21.23 5.63
CA ASN A 55 22.57 22.44 5.96
C ASN A 55 23.10 23.17 4.71
N ALA A 56 23.29 22.46 3.60
CA ALA A 56 23.83 23.00 2.35
C ALA A 56 22.73 23.41 1.33
N LEU A 57 21.56 22.77 1.37
CA LEU A 57 20.49 22.99 0.41
C LEU A 57 19.59 24.17 0.85
N PRO A 58 19.23 25.11 -0.05
CA PRO A 58 18.22 26.12 0.24
C PRO A 58 16.87 25.44 0.51
N SER A 59 16.08 25.95 1.45
CA SER A 59 14.73 25.44 1.66
C SER A 59 13.88 25.69 0.42
N LEU A 60 13.12 24.69 -0.03
CA LEU A 60 12.09 24.97 -1.04
C LEU A 60 11.06 25.91 -0.41
N GLY A 61 10.75 26.99 -1.13
CA GLY A 61 9.83 28.00 -0.63
C GLY A 61 8.47 27.37 -0.27
N PRO A 62 7.85 27.76 0.86
CA PRO A 62 6.58 27.18 1.31
C PRO A 62 5.45 27.38 0.28
N ARG A 63 5.57 28.34 -0.62
CA ARG A 63 4.61 28.59 -1.71
C ARG A 63 4.57 27.45 -2.74
N ILE A 64 5.69 26.76 -2.98
CA ILE A 64 5.76 25.62 -3.92
C ILE A 64 5.49 24.31 -3.20
N LEU A 65 5.99 24.16 -1.97
CA LEU A 65 5.89 22.90 -1.25
C LEU A 65 4.48 22.62 -0.73
N LYS A 66 3.77 23.64 -0.22
CA LYS A 66 2.40 23.49 0.31
C LYS A 66 1.42 22.87 -0.69
N PRO A 67 1.30 23.34 -1.95
CA PRO A 67 0.38 22.72 -2.91
C PRO A 67 0.80 21.30 -3.28
N ILE A 68 2.11 21.00 -3.35
CA ILE A 68 2.60 19.65 -3.62
C ILE A 68 2.23 18.69 -2.48
N THR A 69 2.49 19.08 -1.22
CA THR A 69 2.10 18.29 -0.05
C THR A 69 0.59 18.14 0.04
N ALA A 70 -0.17 19.20 -0.22
CA ALA A 70 -1.64 19.14 -0.21
C ALA A 70 -2.18 18.18 -1.28
N LEU A 71 -1.62 18.22 -2.50
CA LEU A 71 -1.99 17.31 -3.58
C LEU A 71 -1.62 15.86 -3.23
N HIS A 72 -0.42 15.62 -2.71
CA HIS A 72 0.03 14.30 -2.28
C HIS A 72 -0.87 13.73 -1.17
N SER A 73 -1.19 14.54 -0.16
CA SER A 73 -2.11 14.16 0.92
C SER A 73 -3.53 13.89 0.40
N LEU A 74 -4.01 14.68 -0.56
CA LEU A 74 -5.31 14.44 -1.20
C LEU A 74 -5.32 13.11 -1.96
N VAL A 75 -4.27 12.81 -2.72
CA VAL A 75 -4.12 11.54 -3.44
C VAL A 75 -4.11 10.37 -2.46
N LEU A 76 -3.34 10.46 -1.36
CA LEU A 76 -3.33 9.41 -0.33
C LEU A 76 -4.71 9.24 0.34
N CYS A 77 -5.43 10.34 0.60
CA CYS A 77 -6.77 10.29 1.17
C CYS A 77 -7.76 9.57 0.24
N LEU A 78 -7.77 9.93 -1.06
CA LEU A 78 -8.63 9.30 -2.05
C LEU A 78 -8.27 7.83 -2.28
N LEU A 79 -6.98 7.49 -2.30
CA LEU A 79 -6.50 6.10 -2.36
C LEU A 79 -6.96 5.31 -1.13
N SER A 80 -6.82 5.87 0.06
CA SER A 80 -7.28 5.22 1.30
C SER A 80 -8.78 4.96 1.29
N LEU A 81 -9.57 5.96 0.87
CA LEU A 81 -11.02 5.83 0.74
C LEU A 81 -11.42 4.75 -0.28
N THR A 82 -10.80 4.74 -1.45
CA THR A 82 -11.08 3.76 -2.50
C THR A 82 -10.71 2.34 -2.09
N MET A 83 -9.56 2.16 -1.42
CA MET A 83 -9.18 0.87 -0.83
C MET A 83 -10.16 0.41 0.25
N ALA A 84 -10.58 1.30 1.15
CA ALA A 84 -11.54 0.97 2.20
C ALA A 84 -12.88 0.50 1.61
N VAL A 85 -13.40 1.22 0.60
CA VAL A 85 -14.63 0.84 -0.10
C VAL A 85 -14.43 -0.47 -0.88
N GLY A 86 -13.33 -0.61 -1.62
CA GLY A 86 -13.00 -1.79 -2.41
C GLY A 86 -12.85 -3.06 -1.57
N CYS A 87 -12.13 -2.99 -0.45
CA CYS A 87 -12.00 -4.09 0.50
C CYS A 87 -13.34 -4.45 1.13
N THR A 88 -14.13 -3.45 1.55
CA THR A 88 -15.46 -3.68 2.13
C THR A 88 -16.36 -4.40 1.12
N LEU A 89 -16.49 -3.87 -0.10
CA LEU A 89 -17.29 -4.49 -1.15
C LEU A 89 -16.80 -5.89 -1.50
N SER A 90 -15.49 -6.12 -1.56
CA SER A 90 -14.92 -7.44 -1.85
C SER A 90 -15.28 -8.46 -0.78
N LEU A 91 -15.29 -8.07 0.50
CA LEU A 91 -15.73 -8.93 1.59
C LEU A 91 -17.24 -9.22 1.52
N PHE A 92 -18.06 -8.26 1.11
CA PHE A 92 -19.53 -8.43 0.99
C PHE A 92 -19.98 -9.02 -0.36
N SER A 93 -19.06 -9.21 -1.30
CA SER A 93 -19.35 -9.78 -2.62
C SER A 93 -19.53 -11.30 -2.55
N SER A 94 -20.20 -11.85 -3.56
CA SER A 94 -20.45 -13.30 -3.72
C SER A 94 -19.18 -14.15 -3.83
N HIS A 95 -18.00 -13.52 -3.97
CA HIS A 95 -16.70 -14.19 -4.02
C HIS A 95 -16.14 -14.51 -2.62
N ALA A 96 -16.75 -13.96 -1.56
CA ALA A 96 -16.31 -14.19 -0.19
C ALA A 96 -17.01 -15.42 0.42
N PRO A 97 -16.34 -16.16 1.32
CA PRO A 97 -16.95 -17.32 1.98
C PRO A 97 -18.16 -16.92 2.82
N SER A 98 -19.13 -17.83 2.95
CA SER A 98 -20.35 -17.60 3.74
C SER A 98 -20.04 -17.61 5.25
N GLY A 99 -20.56 -16.60 5.96
CA GLY A 99 -20.39 -16.43 7.41
C GLY A 99 -19.36 -15.36 7.79
N LEU A 100 -19.68 -14.55 8.81
CA LEU A 100 -18.86 -13.40 9.22
C LEU A 100 -17.45 -13.82 9.67
N THR A 101 -17.34 -14.89 10.45
CA THR A 101 -16.06 -15.44 10.91
C THR A 101 -15.19 -15.93 9.75
N ALA A 102 -15.80 -16.60 8.77
CA ALA A 102 -15.09 -17.06 7.57
C ALA A 102 -14.58 -15.89 6.71
N ARG A 103 -15.35 -14.79 6.64
CA ARG A 103 -14.93 -13.57 5.93
C ARG A 103 -13.77 -12.85 6.61
N PHE A 104 -13.77 -12.79 7.94
CA PHE A 104 -12.64 -12.25 8.71
C PHE A 104 -11.40 -13.13 8.60
N LEU A 105 -11.57 -14.44 8.70
CA LEU A 105 -10.47 -15.38 8.49
C LEU A 105 -9.95 -15.30 7.05
N TYR A 106 -10.80 -15.14 6.05
CA TYR A 106 -10.35 -14.96 4.66
C TYR A 106 -9.61 -13.64 4.42
N ALA A 107 -9.96 -12.58 5.16
CA ALA A 107 -9.27 -11.30 5.10
C ALA A 107 -7.88 -11.31 5.79
N MET A 108 -7.74 -12.12 6.85
CA MET A 108 -6.55 -12.11 7.72
C MET A 108 -5.64 -13.34 7.55
N CYS A 109 -6.22 -14.47 7.16
CA CYS A 109 -5.62 -15.79 7.17
C CYS A 109 -5.89 -16.47 5.81
N PHE A 110 -4.95 -16.30 4.88
CA PHE A 110 -5.03 -16.92 3.56
C PHE A 110 -4.98 -18.44 3.67
N PRO A 111 -5.94 -19.19 3.10
CA PRO A 111 -5.84 -20.64 3.05
C PRO A 111 -4.65 -21.02 2.15
N VAL A 112 -3.84 -21.98 2.60
CA VAL A 112 -2.52 -22.32 2.06
C VAL A 112 -2.56 -22.79 0.59
N ASP A 113 -3.72 -23.23 0.11
CA ASP A 113 -3.91 -23.84 -1.21
C ASP A 113 -4.71 -22.99 -2.20
N VAL A 114 -5.05 -21.75 -1.87
CA VAL A 114 -5.80 -20.88 -2.81
C VAL A 114 -4.81 -20.09 -3.66
N LYS A 115 -5.00 -20.16 -4.97
CA LYS A 115 -4.32 -19.27 -5.92
C LYS A 115 -4.54 -17.81 -5.45
N PRO A 116 -3.50 -16.96 -5.34
CA PRO A 116 -3.62 -15.58 -4.85
C PRO A 116 -4.31 -14.71 -5.91
N SER A 117 -5.60 -14.95 -6.11
CA SER A 117 -6.39 -14.37 -7.18
C SER A 117 -7.70 -13.82 -6.67
N GLY A 118 -8.15 -12.73 -7.28
CA GLY A 118 -9.41 -12.08 -6.98
C GLY A 118 -9.27 -10.63 -6.49
N PRO A 119 -10.41 -9.99 -6.20
CA PRO A 119 -10.48 -8.56 -5.92
C PRO A 119 -9.77 -8.17 -4.62
N LEU A 120 -9.76 -9.03 -3.59
CA LEU A 120 -9.03 -8.77 -2.34
C LEU A 120 -7.51 -8.70 -2.55
N PHE A 121 -6.96 -9.58 -3.39
CA PHE A 121 -5.53 -9.56 -3.72
C PHE A 121 -5.16 -8.33 -4.55
N PHE A 122 -6.05 -7.87 -5.42
CA PHE A 122 -5.87 -6.60 -6.14
C PHE A 122 -5.80 -5.43 -5.16
N TRP A 123 -6.75 -5.33 -4.22
CA TRP A 123 -6.73 -4.25 -3.22
C TRP A 123 -5.56 -4.35 -2.24
N ALA A 124 -5.11 -5.56 -1.90
CA ALA A 124 -3.88 -5.77 -1.13
C ALA A 124 -2.64 -5.29 -1.89
N GLN A 125 -2.57 -5.53 -3.21
CA GLN A 125 -1.51 -5.01 -4.06
C GLN A 125 -1.53 -3.47 -4.13
N VAL A 126 -2.71 -2.87 -4.27
CA VAL A 126 -2.86 -1.40 -4.25
C VAL A 126 -2.44 -0.83 -2.89
N PHE A 127 -2.79 -1.51 -1.79
CA PHE A 127 -2.35 -1.13 -0.45
C PHE A 127 -0.83 -1.17 -0.30
N TYR A 128 -0.18 -2.24 -0.78
CA TYR A 128 1.28 -2.33 -0.85
C TYR A 128 1.90 -1.14 -1.62
N LEU A 129 1.37 -0.83 -2.81
CA LEU A 129 1.86 0.31 -3.60
C LEU A 129 1.62 1.66 -2.90
N SER A 130 0.51 1.82 -2.18
CA SER A 130 0.25 3.06 -1.41
C SER A 130 1.30 3.31 -0.33
N LYS A 131 1.87 2.25 0.26
CA LYS A 131 2.95 2.38 1.26
C LYS A 131 4.25 2.89 0.65
N ILE A 132 4.50 2.58 -0.62
CA ILE A 132 5.62 3.18 -1.37
C ILE A 132 5.35 4.66 -1.63
N LEU A 133 4.10 5.06 -1.93
CA LEU A 133 3.73 6.46 -2.12
C LEU A 133 3.86 7.29 -0.83
N GLU A 134 3.70 6.68 0.35
CA GLU A 134 3.95 7.32 1.65
C GLU A 134 5.42 7.75 1.82
N PHE A 135 6.38 7.16 1.10
CA PHE A 135 7.77 7.64 1.09
C PHE A 135 7.92 9.04 0.49
N GLY A 136 6.93 9.51 -0.27
CA GLY A 136 6.89 10.90 -0.72
C GLY A 136 6.73 11.89 0.43
N ASP A 137 5.99 11.53 1.48
CA ASP A 137 5.71 12.45 2.60
C ASP A 137 6.99 12.79 3.37
N THR A 138 7.81 11.79 3.66
CA THR A 138 9.12 11.94 4.30
C THR A 138 10.06 12.84 3.50
N ILE A 139 10.11 12.66 2.18
CA ILE A 139 10.92 13.49 1.29
C ILE A 139 10.39 14.94 1.30
N LEU A 140 9.08 15.15 1.20
CA LEU A 140 8.48 16.48 1.23
C LEU A 140 8.72 17.18 2.59
N ILE A 141 8.62 16.46 3.70
CA ILE A 141 8.92 16.98 5.05
C ILE A 141 10.39 17.41 5.16
N LEU A 142 11.32 16.61 4.63
CA LEU A 142 12.75 16.93 4.59
C LEU A 142 13.03 18.16 3.74
N LEU A 143 12.41 18.27 2.56
CA LEU A 143 12.53 19.44 1.67
C LEU A 143 11.94 20.73 2.28
N SER A 144 10.97 20.59 3.20
CA SER A 144 10.41 21.68 4.01
C SER A 144 11.35 22.21 5.09
N LYS A 145 12.50 21.54 5.30
CA LYS A 145 13.37 21.70 6.50
C LYS A 145 12.65 21.47 7.83
N SER A 146 11.52 20.75 7.81
CA SER A 146 10.78 20.41 9.03
C SER A 146 11.31 19.12 9.66
N ILE A 147 12.64 19.03 9.82
CA ILE A 147 13.32 17.82 10.32
C ILE A 147 12.82 17.41 11.70
N HIS A 148 12.40 18.37 12.53
CA HIS A 148 11.81 18.08 13.84
C HIS A 148 10.55 17.22 13.77
N ARG A 149 9.84 17.19 12.63
CA ARG A 149 8.68 16.31 12.42
C ARG A 149 9.08 14.89 12.02
N LEU A 150 10.29 14.71 11.49
CA LEU A 150 10.79 13.42 10.99
C LEU A 150 11.61 12.72 12.07
N SER A 151 10.94 11.88 12.87
CA SER A 151 11.60 11.04 13.87
C SER A 151 12.26 9.82 13.22
N PHE A 152 13.28 9.26 13.88
CA PHE A 152 13.86 7.96 13.47
C PHE A 152 12.79 6.87 13.39
N LEU A 153 11.84 6.90 14.33
CA LEU A 153 10.71 5.96 14.37
C LEU A 153 9.85 6.07 13.11
N HIS A 154 9.60 7.26 12.59
CA HIS A 154 8.81 7.46 11.39
C HIS A 154 9.48 6.80 10.17
N VAL A 155 10.79 7.02 9.97
CA VAL A 155 11.55 6.40 8.86
C VAL A 155 11.57 4.88 8.98
N TYR A 156 11.85 4.37 10.18
CA TYR A 156 11.87 2.94 10.47
C TYR A 156 10.50 2.28 10.26
N HIS A 157 9.44 2.91 10.74
CA HIS A 157 8.07 2.45 10.58
C HIS A 157 7.71 2.34 9.09
N HIS A 158 7.94 3.39 8.30
CA HIS A 158 7.63 3.37 6.87
C HIS A 158 8.41 2.29 6.11
N ALA A 159 9.71 2.12 6.39
CA ALA A 159 10.50 1.04 5.78
C ALA A 159 9.99 -0.35 6.18
N THR A 160 9.72 -0.57 7.46
CA THR A 160 9.28 -1.88 7.99
C THR A 160 7.92 -2.27 7.45
N VAL A 161 6.97 -1.33 7.39
CA VAL A 161 5.60 -1.60 6.90
C VAL A 161 5.61 -2.04 5.42
N VAL A 162 6.43 -1.44 4.56
CA VAL A 162 6.56 -1.87 3.15
C VAL A 162 7.11 -3.30 3.05
N ILE A 163 8.13 -3.63 3.84
CA ILE A 163 8.71 -4.98 3.88
C ILE A 163 7.66 -5.99 4.36
N MET A 164 6.90 -5.67 5.41
CA MET A 164 5.85 -6.54 5.93
C MET A 164 4.72 -6.75 4.91
N CYS A 165 4.31 -5.70 4.18
CA CYS A 165 3.33 -5.83 3.11
C CYS A 165 3.82 -6.71 1.97
N TYR A 166 5.11 -6.61 1.59
CA TYR A 166 5.71 -7.48 0.59
C TYR A 166 5.71 -8.94 1.03
N LEU A 167 6.18 -9.22 2.24
CA LEU A 167 6.20 -10.57 2.82
C LEU A 167 4.79 -11.17 2.96
N GLY A 168 3.79 -10.35 3.24
CA GLY A 168 2.39 -10.77 3.30
C GLY A 168 1.73 -10.98 1.93
N SER A 169 2.31 -10.41 0.86
CA SER A 169 1.83 -10.59 -0.52
C SER A 169 2.41 -11.82 -1.21
N GLU A 170 3.54 -12.34 -0.71
CA GLU A 170 4.06 -13.62 -1.17
C GLU A 170 3.08 -14.78 -0.85
N PRO A 171 2.89 -15.73 -1.78
CA PRO A 171 2.03 -16.88 -1.56
C PRO A 171 2.43 -17.61 -0.27
N ALA A 172 1.42 -17.97 0.51
CA ALA A 172 1.44 -18.41 1.90
C ALA A 172 2.26 -19.68 2.23
N ARG A 173 3.51 -19.81 1.76
CA ARG A 173 4.44 -20.84 2.23
C ARG A 173 5.02 -20.53 3.62
N ARG A 174 4.88 -19.30 4.14
CA ARG A 174 5.45 -18.89 5.45
C ARG A 174 4.45 -18.59 6.57
N CYS A 175 3.19 -18.22 6.30
CA CYS A 175 2.23 -17.84 7.36
C CYS A 175 1.65 -19.00 8.18
N PHE A 176 1.75 -20.25 7.73
CA PHE A 176 1.21 -21.42 8.46
C PHE A 176 1.81 -21.61 9.85
N ARG A 177 3.03 -21.10 10.11
CA ARG A 177 3.70 -21.26 11.42
C ARG A 177 3.16 -20.36 12.54
N LEU A 178 2.32 -19.37 12.25
CA LEU A 178 1.78 -18.44 13.24
C LEU A 178 0.30 -18.70 13.60
N CYS A 179 -0.37 -19.60 12.87
CA CYS A 179 -1.78 -19.94 13.08
C CYS A 179 -2.01 -21.42 13.45
N SER A 180 -0.92 -22.18 13.69
CA SER A 180 -0.92 -23.55 14.21
C SER A 180 -0.53 -23.59 15.68
#